data_AF-H6Q7V7-F1
#
_entry.id   AF-H6Q7V7-F1
#
_cell.length_a   1.000
_cell.length_b   1.000
_cell.length_c   1.000
_cell.angle_alpha   90.00
_cell.angle_beta   90.00
_cell.angle_gamma   90.00
#
_symmetry.space_group_name_H-M   'P 1'
#
loop_
_entity.id
_entity.type
_entity.pdbx_description
1 polymer ?
#
loop_
_entity_poly.entity_id
_entity_poly.type
_entity_poly.pdbx_seq_one_letter_code
_entity_poly.pdbx_strand_id
1 'polypeptide(L)'
;MKGYVYVCDEFVETKLTFEDLRRRELIIEAVKGAVRECLGVEAEEVELVRSVMAKEWVILEYEARTKFAAIRPRVIFTNGDPAKALEEAEKVLRSGGL
;
A
#
# COMPACT_ATOMS: atom_id res chain seq x y z
N MET A 1 12.64 -7.57 3.16
CA MET A 1 11.46 -6.76 3.53
C MET A 1 10.21 -7.53 3.21
N LYS A 2 9.26 -7.52 4.15
CA LYS A 2 7.91 -8.08 3.97
C LYS A 2 6.95 -7.00 3.50
N GLY A 3 5.92 -7.38 2.74
CA GLY A 3 4.86 -6.49 2.28
C GLY A 3 3.64 -6.49 3.20
N TYR A 4 3.11 -5.30 3.47
CA TYR A 4 1.87 -5.05 4.19
C TYR A 4 0.96 -4.16 3.34
N VAL A 5 -0.35 -4.27 3.47
CA VAL A 5 -1.31 -3.30 2.92
C VAL A 5 -1.96 -2.59 4.09
N TYR A 6 -1.81 -1.27 4.14
CA TYR A 6 -2.56 -0.41 5.04
C TYR A 6 -3.83 0.06 4.35
N VAL A 7 -4.98 -0.30 4.89
CA VAL A 7 -6.31 0.02 4.33
C VAL A 7 -7.32 0.08 5.48
N CYS A 8 -8.26 1.02 5.43
CA CYS A 8 -9.28 1.21 6.47
C CYS A 8 -8.71 1.33 7.90
N ASP A 9 -7.59 2.05 8.03
CA ASP A 9 -6.87 2.22 9.29
C ASP A 9 -6.27 0.94 9.90
N GLU A 10 -6.22 -0.16 9.15
CA GLU A 10 -5.65 -1.43 9.57
C GLU A 10 -4.50 -1.89 8.66
N PHE A 11 -3.56 -2.66 9.24
CA PHE A 11 -2.47 -3.30 8.50
C PHE A 11 -2.81 -4.77 8.25
N VAL A 12 -2.76 -5.17 6.97
CA VAL A 12 -2.91 -6.56 6.54
C VAL A 12 -1.56 -7.06 6.04
N GLU A 13 -0.98 -8.09 6.67
CA GLU A 13 0.24 -8.72 6.16
C GLU A 13 -0.06 -9.43 4.84
N THR A 14 0.73 -9.12 3.81
CA THR A 14 0.64 -9.79 2.52
C THR A 14 1.67 -10.90 2.44
N LYS A 15 1.51 -11.80 1.46
CA LYS A 15 2.54 -12.79 1.11
C LYS A 15 3.65 -12.22 0.23
N LEU A 16 3.62 -10.93 -0.07
CA LEU A 16 4.59 -10.29 -0.98
C LEU A 16 5.90 -9.99 -0.28
N THR A 17 6.98 -10.05 -1.06
CA THR A 17 8.33 -9.69 -0.63
C THR A 17 8.86 -8.52 -1.45
N PHE A 18 9.98 -7.94 -1.03
CA PHE A 18 10.65 -6.86 -1.78
C PHE A 18 10.91 -7.20 -3.26
N GLU A 19 11.20 -8.47 -3.57
CA GLU A 19 11.47 -8.89 -4.94
C GLU A 19 10.23 -8.73 -5.85
N ASP A 20 9.03 -8.81 -5.26
CA ASP A 20 7.76 -8.65 -5.96
C ASP A 20 7.42 -7.19 -6.29
N LEU A 21 8.22 -6.21 -5.86
CA LEU A 21 8.03 -4.78 -6.22
C LEU A 21 7.96 -4.56 -7.74
N ARG A 22 8.65 -5.40 -8.52
CA ARG A 22 8.66 -5.33 -9.99
C ARG A 22 7.44 -5.99 -10.63
N ARG A 23 6.60 -6.68 -9.85
CA ARG A 23 5.46 -7.48 -10.30
C ARG A 23 4.16 -6.74 -9.99
N ARG A 24 3.88 -5.69 -10.76
CA ARG A 24 2.74 -4.77 -10.55
C ARG A 24 1.40 -5.50 -10.37
N GLU A 25 1.13 -6.53 -11.16
CA GLU A 25 -0.12 -7.30 -11.07
C GLU A 25 -0.30 -7.98 -9.71
N LEU A 26 0.75 -8.54 -9.12
CA LEU A 26 0.67 -9.16 -7.79
C LEU A 26 0.33 -8.14 -6.70
N ILE A 27 0.89 -6.94 -6.81
CA ILE A 27 0.62 -5.86 -5.86
C ILE A 27 -0.83 -5.40 -5.99
N ILE A 28 -1.32 -5.25 -7.23
CA ILE A 28 -2.72 -4.89 -7.49
C ILE A 28 -3.66 -5.94 -6.89
N GLU A 29 -3.39 -7.22 -7.07
CA GLU A 29 -4.23 -8.28 -6.50
C GLU A 29 -4.18 -8.32 -4.96
N ALA A 30 -3.02 -8.05 -4.35
CA ALA A 30 -2.92 -7.89 -2.90
C ALA A 30 -3.74 -6.68 -2.40
N VAL A 31 -3.73 -5.57 -3.12
CA VAL A 31 -4.55 -4.39 -2.82
C VAL A 31 -6.03 -4.75 -2.92
N LYS A 32 -6.49 -5.35 -4.03
CA LYS A 32 -7.90 -5.76 -4.18
C LYS A 32 -8.34 -6.71 -3.07
N GLY A 33 -7.50 -7.69 -2.73
CA GLY A 33 -7.75 -8.63 -1.64
C GLY A 33 -7.96 -7.91 -0.30
N ALA A 34 -7.05 -7.00 0.05
CA ALA A 34 -7.15 -6.23 1.29
C ALA A 34 -8.38 -5.29 1.31
N VAL A 35 -8.69 -4.64 0.19
CA VAL A 35 -9.90 -3.81 0.05
C VAL A 35 -11.16 -4.63 0.28
N ARG A 36 -11.24 -5.82 -0.34
CA ARG A 36 -12.36 -6.73 -0.17
C ARG A 36 -12.50 -7.23 1.25
N GLU A 37 -11.39 -7.59 1.89
CA GLU A 37 -11.40 -8.04 3.29
C GLU A 37 -11.88 -6.94 4.23
N CYS A 38 -11.45 -5.69 4.03
CA CYS A 38 -11.94 -4.57 4.82
C CYS A 38 -13.42 -4.24 4.54
N LEU A 39 -13.77 -3.96 3.27
CA LEU A 39 -15.05 -3.32 2.93
C LEU A 39 -16.14 -4.31 2.50
N GLY A 40 -15.81 -5.59 2.31
CA GLY A 40 -16.73 -6.61 1.80
C GLY A 40 -17.13 -6.38 0.33
N VAL A 41 -16.38 -5.56 -0.42
CA VAL A 41 -16.64 -5.24 -1.82
C VAL A 41 -15.38 -5.31 -2.67
N GLU A 42 -15.54 -5.69 -3.94
CA GLU A 42 -14.44 -5.76 -4.89
C GLU A 42 -14.05 -4.34 -5.38
N ALA A 43 -12.74 -4.12 -5.57
CA ALA A 43 -12.24 -2.94 -6.25
C ALA A 43 -12.26 -3.17 -7.77
N GLU A 44 -12.95 -2.28 -8.49
CA GLU A 44 -13.14 -2.31 -9.93
C GLU A 44 -11.89 -1.79 -10.68
N GLU A 45 -11.24 -0.78 -10.10
CA GLU A 45 -10.04 -0.15 -10.65
C GLU A 45 -9.01 0.06 -9.53
N VAL A 46 -7.73 -0.18 -9.82
CA VAL A 46 -6.62 0.02 -8.89
C VAL A 46 -5.45 0.67 -9.61
N GLU A 47 -5.12 1.90 -9.21
CA GLU A 47 -4.06 2.70 -9.84
C GLU A 47 -3.00 3.12 -8.83
N LEU A 48 -1.73 3.09 -9.22
CA LEU A 48 -0.64 3.61 -8.39
C LEU A 48 -0.64 5.15 -8.48
N VAL A 49 -0.78 5.83 -7.35
CA VAL A 49 -0.84 7.30 -7.27
C VAL A 49 0.51 7.88 -6.90
N ARG A 50 1.20 7.29 -5.92
CA ARG A 50 2.47 7.79 -5.41
C ARG A 50 3.37 6.66 -4.94
N SER A 51 4.67 6.90 -4.94
CA SER A 51 5.65 6.03 -4.30
C SER A 51 6.68 6.86 -3.54
N VAL A 52 7.12 6.33 -2.41
CA VAL A 52 8.22 6.88 -1.62
C VAL A 52 9.12 5.72 -1.21
N MET A 53 10.43 5.92 -1.29
CA MET A 53 11.42 4.90 -1.01
C MET A 53 12.53 5.47 -0.13
N ALA A 54 12.96 4.68 0.85
CA ALA A 54 14.16 4.88 1.63
C ALA A 54 14.98 3.58 1.64
N LYS A 55 16.17 3.62 2.26
CA LYS A 55 17.06 2.46 2.33
C LYS A 55 16.40 1.22 2.94
N GLU A 56 15.55 1.41 3.94
CA GLU A 56 14.98 0.34 4.77
C GLU A 56 13.48 0.07 4.53
N TRP A 57 12.82 0.86 3.68
CA TRP A 57 11.40 0.71 3.41
C TRP A 57 10.96 1.32 2.07
N VAL A 58 9.83 0.84 1.56
CA VAL A 58 9.14 1.35 0.36
C VAL A 58 7.66 1.47 0.66
N ILE A 59 7.04 2.58 0.28
CA ILE A 59 5.59 2.76 0.34
C ILE A 59 5.05 3.12 -1.04
N LEU A 60 4.02 2.41 -1.44
CA LEU A 60 3.27 2.62 -2.68
C LEU A 60 1.84 2.98 -2.30
N GLU A 61 1.40 4.20 -2.60
CA GLU A 61 0.01 4.63 -2.40
C GLU A 61 -0.79 4.36 -3.68
N TYR A 62 -1.86 3.58 -3.54
CA TYR A 62 -2.79 3.26 -4.61
C TYR A 62 -4.11 3.98 -4.40
N GLU A 63 -4.85 4.25 -5.49
CA GLU A 63 -6.27 4.56 -5.47
C GLU A 63 -7.01 3.30 -5.91
N ALA A 64 -7.87 2.78 -5.05
CA ALA A 64 -8.74 1.66 -5.36
C ALA A 64 -10.19 2.15 -5.41
N ARG A 65 -10.83 2.04 -6.57
CA ARG A 65 -12.22 2.44 -6.78
C ARG A 65 -13.12 1.22 -6.64
N THR A 66 -14.15 1.37 -5.83
CA THR A 66 -15.23 0.40 -5.68
C THR A 66 -16.52 1.02 -6.22
N LYS A 67 -17.57 0.22 -6.37
CA LYS A 67 -18.91 0.70 -6.73
C LYS A 67 -19.49 1.80 -5.83
N PHE A 68 -18.96 1.98 -4.61
CA PHE A 68 -19.51 2.91 -3.62
C PHE A 68 -18.57 4.06 -3.25
N ALA A 69 -17.26 3.83 -3.31
CA ALA A 69 -16.26 4.79 -2.85
C ALA A 69 -14.89 4.55 -3.50
N ALA A 70 -14.07 5.59 -3.53
CA ALA A 70 -12.64 5.48 -3.77
C ALA A 70 -11.90 5.52 -2.42
N ILE A 71 -10.94 4.61 -2.24
CA ILE A 71 -10.09 4.54 -1.06
C ILE A 71 -8.63 4.56 -1.48
N ARG A 72 -7.73 4.85 -0.53
CA ARG A 72 -6.29 4.94 -0.78
C ARG A 72 -5.44 3.93 0.00
N PRO A 73 -5.46 2.64 -0.40
CA PRO A 73 -4.60 1.64 0.21
C PRO A 73 -3.12 1.97 0.01
N ARG A 74 -2.29 1.67 1.01
CA ARG A 74 -0.84 1.86 0.95
C ARG A 74 -0.14 0.53 1.10
N VAL A 75 0.64 0.13 0.10
CA VAL A 75 1.45 -1.08 0.16
C VAL A 75 2.83 -0.72 0.70
N ILE A 76 3.23 -1.36 1.79
CA ILE A 76 4.38 -1.01 2.59
C ILE A 76 5.31 -2.20 2.64
N PHE A 77 6.51 -2.07 2.08
CA PHE A 77 7.58 -3.03 2.22
C PHE A 77 8.57 -2.53 3.26
N THR A 78 8.78 -3.29 4.32
CA THR A 78 9.75 -2.93 5.36
C THR A 78 10.37 -4.17 6.02
N ASN A 79 11.55 -4.01 6.62
CA ASN A 79 12.12 -4.99 7.55
C ASN A 79 11.78 -4.68 9.03
N GLY A 80 11.21 -3.50 9.28
CA GLY A 80 10.85 -3.02 10.61
C GLY A 80 9.33 -2.94 10.81
N ASP A 81 8.91 -2.05 11.70
CA ASP A 81 7.50 -1.79 12.00
C ASP A 81 6.83 -1.03 10.82
N PRO A 82 5.78 -1.58 10.19
CA PRO A 82 5.10 -0.94 9.07
C PRO A 82 4.41 0.38 9.46
N ALA A 83 3.98 0.54 10.72
CA ALA A 83 3.39 1.79 11.20
C ALA A 83 4.43 2.91 11.26
N LYS A 84 5.64 2.60 11.74
CA LYS A 84 6.75 3.56 11.76
C LYS A 84 7.21 3.93 10.34
N ALA A 85 7.30 2.95 9.45
CA ALA A 85 7.63 3.22 8.04
C ALA A 85 6.61 4.17 7.41
N LEU A 86 5.32 3.95 7.69
CA LEU A 86 4.24 4.82 7.22
C LEU A 86 4.35 6.24 7.78
N GLU A 87 4.58 6.38 9.08
CA GLU A 87 4.76 7.69 9.74
C GLU A 87 5.91 8.48 9.10
N GLU A 88 7.06 7.85 8.90
CA GLU A 88 8.23 8.49 8.27
C GLU A 88 7.95 8.88 6.81
N ALA A 89 7.26 8.04 6.05
CA ALA A 89 6.87 8.38 4.69
C ALA A 89 5.87 9.54 4.64
N GLU A 90 4.94 9.64 5.59
CA GLU A 90 4.02 10.78 5.67
C GLU A 90 4.76 12.10 5.93
N LYS A 91 5.83 12.09 6.73
CA LYS A 91 6.69 13.27 6.92
C LYS A 91 7.29 13.73 5.58
N VAL A 92 7.80 12.79 4.78
CA VAL A 92 8.31 13.08 3.43
C VAL A 92 7.21 13.64 2.52
N LEU A 93 6.06 12.96 2.44
CA LEU A 93 4.93 13.36 1.59
C LEU A 93 4.36 14.75 1.93
N ARG A 94 4.30 15.11 3.23
CA ARG A 94 3.79 16.42 3.68
C ARG A 94 4.81 17.54 3.49
N SER A 95 6.11 17.23 3.51
CA SER A 95 7.18 18.21 3.37
C SER A 95 7.37 18.76 1.94
N GLY A 96 6.67 18.22 0.94
CA GLY A 96 6.81 18.64 -0.46
C GLY A 96 8.14 18.24 -1.11
N GLY A 97 8.94 17.40 -0.44
CA GLY A 97 10.23 16.95 -0.93
C GLY A 97 10.10 15.96 -2.08
N LEU A 98 10.15 16.49 -3.30
CA LEU A 98 10.71 15.81 -4.47
C LEU A 98 12.22 16.06 -4.50
#